data_AF-A0A833CCX9-F1
#
_entry.id   AF-A0A833CCX9-F1
#
_cell.length_a   1.000
_cell.length_b   1.000
_cell.length_c   1.000
_cell.angle_alpha   90.00
_cell.angle_beta   90.00
_cell.angle_gamma   90.00
#
_symmetry.space_group_name_H-M   'P 1'
#
loop_
_entity.id
_entity.type
_entity.pdbx_description
1 polymer ?
#
loop_
_entity_poly.entity_id
_entity_poly.type
_entity_poly.pdbx_seq_one_letter_code
_entity_poly.pdbx_strand_id
1 'polypeptide(L)'
;MVTAQDIKERWESLQADEERILFIVGGPGSGKSKLIRELAEQDGWKYIEAKELIDDEFLEIARDLRPDMAKDVMCKALKACGSDVILLDNVNVLFAPILNLKPIELLKTVSAMYPIVVGWRGRFDGDNLFLEHNNNPNYFSFKVEKPDRIVSID
;
A
#
# COMPACT_ATOMS: atom_id res chain seq x y z
N MET A 1 -13.37 17.53 -2.57
CA MET A 1 -13.52 16.14 -2.10
C MET A 1 -12.99 15.26 -3.21
N VAL A 2 -11.99 14.44 -2.91
CA VAL A 2 -11.41 13.49 -3.88
C VAL A 2 -12.40 12.38 -4.17
N THR A 3 -12.52 11.99 -5.42
CA THR A 3 -13.42 10.92 -5.92
C THR A 3 -12.62 9.71 -6.42
N ALA A 4 -13.30 8.59 -6.64
CA ALA A 4 -12.68 7.42 -7.28
C ALA A 4 -12.14 7.74 -8.69
N GLN A 5 -12.80 8.63 -9.42
CA GLN A 5 -12.35 9.08 -10.75
C GLN A 5 -11.02 9.85 -10.66
N ASP A 6 -10.89 10.76 -9.69
CA ASP A 6 -9.63 11.51 -9.48
C ASP A 6 -8.45 10.57 -9.16
N ILE A 7 -8.70 9.53 -8.36
CA ILE A 7 -7.68 8.53 -8.02
C ILE A 7 -7.29 7.71 -9.25
N LYS A 8 -8.28 7.33 -10.08
CA LYS A 8 -8.04 6.58 -11.33
C LYS A 8 -7.22 7.39 -12.33
N GLU A 9 -7.56 8.66 -12.55
CA GLU A 9 -6.80 9.56 -13.42
C GLU A 9 -5.36 9.74 -12.91
N ARG A 10 -5.19 9.87 -11.59
CA ARG A 10 -3.85 9.93 -11.01
C ARG A 10 -3.08 8.64 -11.27
N TRP A 11 -3.71 7.48 -11.04
CA TRP A 11 -3.12 6.18 -11.31
C TRP A 11 -2.69 6.02 -12.77
N GLU A 12 -3.54 6.42 -13.73
CA GLU A 12 -3.25 6.33 -15.16
C GLU A 12 -2.00 7.12 -15.55
N SER A 13 -1.76 8.27 -14.91
CA SER A 13 -0.55 9.08 -15.14
C SER A 13 0.75 8.40 -14.69
N LEU A 14 0.68 7.35 -13.85
CA LEU A 14 1.82 6.63 -13.29
C LEU A 14 2.13 5.32 -14.03
N GLN A 15 1.37 4.93 -15.07
CA GLN A 15 1.54 3.62 -15.72
C GLN A 15 2.88 3.44 -16.44
N ALA A 16 3.50 4.54 -16.87
CA ALA A 16 4.81 4.52 -17.53
C ALA A 16 6.00 4.51 -16.55
N ASP A 17 5.75 4.68 -15.24
CA ASP A 17 6.81 4.62 -14.23
C ASP A 17 7.25 3.18 -13.98
N GLU A 18 8.54 2.99 -13.64
CA GLU A 18 9.03 1.69 -13.17
C GLU A 18 8.41 1.30 -11.82
N GLU A 19 8.31 2.25 -10.88
CA GLU A 19 7.68 2.04 -9.57
C GLU A 19 6.21 2.49 -9.63
N ARG A 20 5.30 1.53 -9.85
CA ARG A 20 3.86 1.78 -10.05
C ARG A 20 3.08 1.66 -8.74
N ILE A 21 3.33 2.63 -7.87
CA ILE A 21 2.67 2.75 -6.55
C ILE A 21 1.97 4.11 -6.43
N LEU A 22 0.75 4.09 -5.91
CA LEU A 22 -0.02 5.28 -5.56
C LEU A 22 -0.51 5.14 -4.12
N PHE A 23 -0.30 6.14 -3.28
CA PHE A 23 -0.80 6.17 -1.90
C PHE A 23 -2.06 7.03 -1.83
N ILE A 24 -3.16 6.44 -1.35
CA ILE A 24 -4.34 7.19 -0.92
C ILE A 24 -4.19 7.43 0.57
N VAL A 25 -3.99 8.69 0.95
CA VAL A 25 -3.63 9.08 2.31
C VAL A 25 -4.83 9.75 2.97
N GLY A 26 -5.11 9.35 4.21
CA GLY A 26 -6.07 10.08 5.02
C GLY A 26 -6.16 9.53 6.43
N GLY A 27 -6.58 10.40 7.35
CA GLY A 27 -6.77 10.08 8.75
C GLY A 27 -7.92 9.08 9.01
N PRO A 28 -8.12 8.68 10.27
CA PRO A 28 -9.24 7.82 10.66
C PRO A 28 -10.58 8.49 10.34
N GLY A 29 -11.54 7.75 9.76
CA GLY A 29 -12.86 8.29 9.42
C GLY A 29 -12.92 9.18 8.18
N SER A 30 -11.80 9.39 7.47
CA SER A 30 -11.73 10.18 6.22
C SER A 30 -12.54 9.63 5.03
N GLY A 31 -13.08 8.41 5.13
CA GLY A 31 -13.79 7.76 4.02
C GLY A 31 -12.90 6.99 3.04
N LYS A 32 -11.59 6.89 3.30
CA LYS A 32 -10.61 6.18 2.44
C LYS A 32 -11.04 4.77 2.03
N SER A 33 -11.38 3.92 3.00
CA SER A 33 -11.77 2.53 2.68
C SER A 33 -13.10 2.46 1.94
N LYS A 34 -13.93 3.52 1.93
CA LYS A 34 -15.09 3.61 1.04
C LYS A 34 -14.64 3.86 -0.39
N LEU A 35 -13.78 4.86 -0.62
CA LEU A 35 -13.21 5.17 -1.94
C LEU A 35 -12.43 3.98 -2.52
N ILE A 36 -11.64 3.28 -1.70
CA ILE A 36 -10.91 2.08 -2.12
C ILE A 36 -11.88 0.97 -2.57
N ARG A 37 -13.00 0.77 -1.88
CA ARG A 37 -14.01 -0.22 -2.29
C ARG A 37 -14.74 0.19 -3.56
N GLU A 38 -15.06 1.47 -3.73
CA GLU A 38 -15.62 2.00 -4.99
C GLU A 38 -14.66 1.80 -6.17
N LEU A 39 -13.34 1.96 -5.96
CA LEU A 39 -12.33 1.66 -6.97
C LEU A 39 -12.26 0.17 -7.32
N ALA A 40 -12.55 -0.72 -6.37
CA ALA A 40 -12.53 -2.16 -6.60
C ALA A 40 -13.69 -2.65 -7.49
N GLU A 41 -14.70 -1.81 -7.72
CA GLU A 41 -15.79 -2.09 -8.67
C GLU A 41 -15.35 -1.85 -10.14
N GLN A 42 -14.16 -1.26 -10.36
CA GLN A 42 -13.59 -1.09 -11.70
C GLN A 42 -13.09 -2.42 -12.26
N ASP A 43 -13.30 -2.63 -13.56
CA ASP A 43 -12.81 -3.83 -14.24
C ASP A 43 -11.27 -3.93 -14.16
N GLY A 44 -10.77 -5.11 -13.82
CA GLY A 44 -9.33 -5.37 -13.63
C GLY A 44 -8.73 -4.93 -12.28
N TRP A 45 -9.49 -4.27 -11.40
CA TRP A 45 -9.00 -3.81 -10.09
C TRP A 45 -9.45 -4.78 -8.99
N LYS A 46 -8.59 -5.04 -8.01
CA LYS A 46 -8.92 -5.97 -6.92
C LYS A 46 -8.48 -5.47 -5.56
N TYR A 47 -9.44 -5.47 -4.64
CA TYR A 47 -9.21 -5.20 -3.21
C TYR A 47 -8.52 -6.37 -2.51
N ILE A 48 -7.51 -6.05 -1.70
CA ILE A 48 -6.80 -7.00 -0.83
C ILE A 48 -6.49 -6.32 0.50
N GLU A 49 -6.76 -6.99 1.62
CA GLU A 49 -6.21 -6.59 2.92
C GLU A 49 -4.73 -6.99 3.01
N ALA A 50 -3.85 -6.10 3.47
CA ALA A 50 -2.41 -6.41 3.53
C ALA A 50 -2.04 -7.65 4.35
N LYS A 51 -2.89 -8.04 5.32
CA LYS A 51 -2.71 -9.29 6.09
C LYS A 51 -2.82 -10.54 5.21
N GLU A 52 -3.57 -10.48 4.11
CA GLU A 52 -3.74 -11.62 3.18
C GLU A 52 -2.49 -11.88 2.33
N LEU A 53 -1.54 -10.93 2.32
CA LEU A 53 -0.25 -11.11 1.66
C LEU A 53 0.77 -11.84 2.56
N ILE A 54 0.42 -12.12 3.82
CA ILE A 54 1.24 -12.80 4.81
C ILE A 54 0.51 -14.07 5.24
N ASP A 55 0.98 -15.23 4.80
CA ASP A 55 0.40 -16.53 5.17
C ASP A 55 1.02 -17.10 6.46
N ASP A 56 0.40 -18.15 7.00
CA ASP A 56 0.88 -18.82 8.21
C ASP A 56 2.27 -19.42 8.00
N GLU A 57 2.56 -19.94 6.80
CA GLU A 57 3.89 -20.46 6.42
C GLU A 57 4.98 -19.37 6.55
N PHE A 58 4.67 -18.13 6.17
CA PHE A 58 5.59 -17.01 6.35
C PHE A 58 5.89 -16.72 7.83
N LEU A 59 4.91 -16.92 8.71
CA LEU A 59 5.10 -16.72 10.14
C LEU A 59 5.93 -17.83 10.81
N GLU A 60 6.08 -19.00 10.17
CA GLU A 60 6.98 -20.07 10.59
C GLU A 60 8.45 -19.78 10.23
N ILE A 61 8.70 -18.91 9.24
CA ILE A 61 10.06 -18.48 8.87
C ILE A 61 10.72 -17.76 10.05
N ALA A 62 11.99 -18.08 10.30
CA ALA A 62 12.79 -17.40 11.32
C ALA A 62 12.80 -15.88 11.08
N ARG A 63 12.62 -15.10 12.15
CA ARG A 63 12.36 -13.65 12.06
C ARG A 63 13.41 -12.89 11.28
N ASP A 64 14.67 -13.28 11.39
CA ASP A 64 15.83 -12.72 10.70
C ASP A 64 15.86 -13.00 9.19
N LEU A 65 15.24 -14.09 8.72
CA LEU A 65 15.15 -14.45 7.31
C LEU A 65 13.94 -13.83 6.59
N ARG A 66 12.96 -13.32 7.34
CA ARG A 66 11.72 -12.73 6.80
C ARG A 66 11.94 -11.58 5.80
N PRO A 67 12.83 -10.59 6.04
CA PRO A 67 13.07 -9.52 5.07
C PRO A 67 13.41 -10.04 3.67
N ASP A 68 14.23 -11.09 3.60
CA ASP A 68 14.72 -11.65 2.34
C ASP A 68 13.65 -12.46 1.62
N MET A 69 12.78 -13.15 2.38
CA MET A 69 11.72 -14.00 1.83
C MET A 69 10.42 -13.25 1.52
N ALA A 70 10.16 -12.10 2.17
CA ALA A 70 8.89 -11.39 2.09
C ALA A 70 8.52 -10.97 0.67
N LYS A 71 9.51 -10.58 -0.15
CA LYS A 71 9.30 -10.22 -1.55
C LYS A 71 8.64 -11.36 -2.31
N ASP A 72 9.21 -12.56 -2.22
CA ASP A 72 8.76 -13.71 -3.01
C ASP A 72 7.37 -14.18 -2.56
N VAL A 73 7.13 -14.17 -1.25
CA VAL A 73 5.80 -14.50 -0.68
C VAL A 73 4.74 -13.52 -1.15
N MET A 74 4.98 -12.21 -1.02
CA MET A 74 4.03 -11.20 -1.49
C MET A 74 3.84 -11.28 -3.01
N CYS A 75 4.91 -11.45 -3.79
CA CYS A 75 4.81 -11.57 -5.24
C CYS A 75 3.97 -12.79 -5.66
N LYS A 76 4.11 -13.92 -4.97
CA LYS A 76 3.29 -15.12 -5.21
C LYS A 76 1.81 -14.83 -4.93
N ALA A 77 1.49 -14.18 -3.81
CA ALA A 77 0.13 -13.80 -3.45
C ALA A 77 -0.50 -12.81 -4.45
N LEU A 78 0.24 -11.77 -4.83
CA LEU A 78 -0.21 -10.78 -5.81
C LEU A 78 -0.40 -11.40 -7.21
N LYS A 79 0.51 -12.29 -7.64
CA LYS A 79 0.37 -13.02 -8.91
C LYS A 79 -0.89 -13.87 -8.94
N ALA A 80 -1.20 -14.56 -7.85
CA ALA A 80 -2.38 -15.41 -7.75
C ALA A 80 -3.69 -14.62 -7.84
N CYS A 81 -3.65 -13.30 -7.64
CA CYS A 81 -4.82 -12.45 -7.78
C CYS A 81 -5.28 -12.26 -9.23
N GLY A 82 -4.36 -12.35 -10.20
CA GLY A 82 -4.67 -12.21 -11.62
C GLY A 82 -5.33 -10.87 -11.98
N SER A 83 -4.98 -9.80 -11.28
CA SER A 83 -5.58 -8.47 -11.43
C SER A 83 -4.60 -7.50 -12.07
N ASP A 84 -5.12 -6.52 -12.80
CA ASP A 84 -4.31 -5.48 -13.45
C ASP A 84 -3.82 -4.44 -12.44
N VAL A 85 -4.64 -4.15 -11.42
CA VAL A 85 -4.31 -3.23 -10.32
C VAL A 85 -4.75 -3.82 -8.98
N ILE A 86 -3.85 -3.85 -8.00
CA ILE A 86 -4.17 -4.26 -6.63
C ILE A 86 -4.41 -3.04 -5.75
N LEU A 87 -5.56 -3.02 -5.08
CA LEU A 87 -5.93 -2.05 -4.06
C LEU A 87 -5.61 -2.64 -2.69
N LEU A 88 -4.47 -2.24 -2.12
CA LEU A 88 -3.94 -2.78 -0.88
C LEU A 88 -4.32 -1.90 0.31
N ASP A 89 -5.26 -2.33 1.15
CA ASP A 89 -5.67 -1.58 2.34
C ASP A 89 -5.03 -2.15 3.61
N ASN A 90 -5.10 -1.37 4.70
CA ASN A 90 -4.68 -1.77 6.04
C ASN A 90 -3.20 -2.21 6.16
N VAL A 91 -2.31 -1.55 5.40
CA VAL A 91 -0.86 -1.84 5.37
C VAL A 91 -0.13 -1.65 6.69
N ASN A 92 -0.76 -1.05 7.70
CA ASN A 92 -0.25 -0.92 9.07
C ASN A 92 0.23 -2.27 9.64
N VAL A 93 -0.42 -3.39 9.25
CA VAL A 93 -0.01 -4.73 9.69
C VAL A 93 1.43 -5.08 9.31
N LEU A 94 1.91 -4.60 8.16
CA LEU A 94 3.28 -4.85 7.69
C LEU A 94 4.35 -4.20 8.58
N PHE A 95 3.97 -3.18 9.36
CA PHE A 95 4.86 -2.48 10.28
C PHE A 95 4.97 -3.16 11.65
N ALA A 96 4.24 -4.25 11.89
CA ALA A 96 4.32 -4.98 13.15
C ALA A 96 5.77 -5.49 13.39
N PRO A 97 6.43 -5.14 14.52
CA PRO A 97 7.83 -5.51 14.78
C PRO A 97 8.11 -7.02 14.74
N ILE A 98 7.08 -7.83 14.99
CA ILE A 98 7.14 -9.28 14.91
C ILE A 98 7.44 -9.78 13.49
N LEU A 99 6.99 -9.07 12.45
CA LEU A 99 7.23 -9.46 11.06
C LEU A 99 8.68 -9.19 10.61
N ASN A 100 9.38 -8.27 11.28
CA ASN A 100 10.74 -7.86 10.93
C ASN A 100 10.87 -7.51 9.44
N LEU A 101 9.98 -6.65 8.95
CA LEU A 101 9.98 -6.22 7.55
C LEU A 101 10.58 -4.82 7.41
N LYS A 102 10.88 -4.47 6.17
CA LYS A 102 11.11 -3.10 5.73
C LYS A 102 9.96 -2.69 4.80
N PRO A 103 8.82 -2.25 5.34
CA PRO A 103 7.57 -2.24 4.58
C PRO A 103 7.60 -1.32 3.34
N ILE A 104 8.25 -0.16 3.43
CA ILE A 104 8.36 0.76 2.29
C ILE A 104 9.23 0.19 1.18
N GLU A 105 10.41 -0.33 1.52
CA GLU A 105 11.30 -0.98 0.54
C GLU A 105 10.59 -2.15 -0.14
N LEU A 106 9.84 -2.93 0.63
CA LEU A 106 9.06 -4.07 0.16
C LEU A 106 7.93 -3.63 -0.79
N LEU A 107 7.12 -2.63 -0.40
CA LEU A 107 6.03 -2.08 -1.23
C LEU A 107 6.55 -1.50 -2.54
N LYS A 108 7.66 -0.74 -2.51
CA LYS A 108 8.32 -0.23 -3.72
C LYS A 108 8.86 -1.35 -4.61
N THR A 109 9.42 -2.39 -4.02
CA THR A 109 9.97 -3.53 -4.77
C THR A 109 8.86 -4.31 -5.48
N VAL A 110 7.74 -4.59 -4.79
CA VAL A 110 6.63 -5.33 -5.41
C VAL A 110 5.88 -4.46 -6.43
N SER A 111 5.80 -3.14 -6.23
CA SER A 111 5.11 -2.23 -7.15
C SER A 111 5.75 -2.13 -8.54
N ALA A 112 7.03 -2.48 -8.64
CA ALA A 112 7.70 -2.59 -9.93
C ALA A 112 7.12 -3.73 -10.80
N MET A 113 6.69 -4.82 -10.17
CA MET A 113 6.13 -5.99 -10.86
C MET A 113 4.61 -5.94 -10.95
N TYR A 114 3.96 -5.50 -9.86
CA TYR A 114 2.52 -5.48 -9.72
C TYR A 114 2.05 -4.06 -9.42
N PRO A 115 1.29 -3.43 -10.30
CA PRO A 115 0.54 -2.22 -9.99
C PRO A 115 -0.18 -2.25 -8.63
N ILE A 116 0.17 -1.33 -7.73
CA ILE A 116 -0.50 -1.24 -6.42
C ILE A 116 -0.97 0.18 -6.09
N VAL A 117 -2.18 0.27 -5.54
CA VAL A 117 -2.72 1.47 -4.90
C VAL A 117 -2.88 1.16 -3.42
N VAL A 118 -2.21 1.92 -2.57
CA VAL A 118 -2.06 1.64 -1.14
C VAL A 118 -2.94 2.57 -0.32
N GLY A 119 -3.85 1.98 0.46
CA GLY A 119 -4.59 2.67 1.50
C GLY A 119 -3.70 3.00 2.69
N TRP A 120 -3.45 4.29 2.93
CA TRP A 120 -2.53 4.74 3.96
C TRP A 120 -3.24 5.52 5.06
N ARG A 121 -3.13 5.04 6.31
CA ARG A 121 -3.67 5.73 7.49
C ARG A 121 -2.64 6.72 8.02
N GLY A 122 -2.85 8.00 7.75
CA GLY A 122 -1.99 9.06 8.26
C GLY A 122 -2.10 10.32 7.43
N ARG A 123 -1.00 11.06 7.27
CA ARG A 123 -0.97 12.36 6.61
C ARG A 123 0.29 12.52 5.76
N PHE A 124 0.22 13.43 4.80
CA PHE A 124 1.35 13.87 3.99
C PHE A 124 1.56 15.37 4.20
N ASP A 125 2.79 15.81 4.48
CA ASP A 125 3.10 17.24 4.73
C ASP A 125 3.69 17.97 3.52
N GLY A 126 3.78 17.30 2.36
CA GLY A 126 4.42 17.81 1.15
C GLY A 126 5.81 17.22 0.90
N ASP A 127 6.47 16.66 1.92
CA ASP A 127 7.78 16.02 1.80
C ASP A 127 7.79 14.60 2.38
N ASN A 128 7.12 14.39 3.51
CA ASN A 128 7.11 13.14 4.25
C ASN A 128 5.69 12.57 4.36
N LEU A 129 5.59 11.26 4.14
CA LEU A 129 4.38 10.49 4.39
C LEU A 129 4.46 9.87 5.79
N PHE A 130 3.52 10.23 6.66
CA PHE A 130 3.45 9.75 8.04
C PHE A 130 2.38 8.67 8.17
N LEU A 131 2.72 7.56 8.83
CA LEU A 131 1.80 6.53 9.26
C LEU A 131 1.34 6.82 10.70
N GLU A 132 0.04 6.77 10.92
CA GLU A 132 -0.54 6.80 12.25
C GLU A 132 -0.82 5.37 12.74
N HIS A 133 -0.41 5.05 13.96
CA HIS A 133 -0.74 3.79 14.63
C HIS A 133 -0.83 4.00 16.14
N ASN A 134 -1.80 3.35 16.81
CA ASN A 134 -2.02 3.42 18.26
C ASN A 134 -2.02 4.87 18.83
N ASN A 135 -2.77 5.77 18.19
CA ASN A 135 -2.84 7.20 18.54
C ASN A 135 -1.51 7.97 18.44
N ASN A 136 -0.47 7.38 17.85
CA ASN A 136 0.75 8.08 17.48
C ASN A 136 0.69 8.48 15.99
N PRO A 137 0.45 9.78 15.67
CA PRO A 137 0.38 10.26 14.29
C PRO A 137 1.74 10.28 13.57
N ASN A 138 2.84 10.03 14.29
CA ASN A 138 4.20 9.97 13.76
C ASN A 138 4.84 8.60 14.04
N TYR A 139 4.04 7.54 14.05
CA TYR A 139 4.53 6.19 14.35
C TYR A 139 5.63 5.74 13.39
N PHE A 140 5.48 6.06 12.11
CA PHE A 140 6.50 5.86 11.09
C PHE A 140 6.42 7.00 10.08
N SER A 141 7.53 7.38 9.48
CA SER A 141 7.53 8.29 8.33
C SER A 141 8.67 8.00 7.38
N PHE A 142 8.49 8.41 6.12
CA PHE A 142 9.54 8.39 5.11
C PHE A 142 9.35 9.55 4.14
N LYS A 143 10.46 9.97 3.53
CA LYS A 143 10.46 11.00 2.51
C LYS A 143 9.88 10.46 1.20
N VAL A 144 8.99 11.22 0.58
CA VAL A 144 8.39 10.90 -0.72
C VAL A 144 9.20 11.57 -1.82
N GLU A 145 9.76 10.79 -2.73
CA GLU A 145 10.58 11.30 -3.83
C GLU A 145 9.75 11.90 -4.96
N LYS A 146 8.56 11.35 -5.20
CA LYS A 146 7.60 11.82 -6.20
C LYS A 146 6.23 12.10 -5.55
N PRO A 147 5.94 13.35 -5.17
CA PRO A 147 4.67 13.73 -4.56
C PRO A 147 3.43 13.37 -5.39
N ASP A 148 3.56 13.23 -6.72
CA ASP A 148 2.47 12.80 -7.60
C ASP A 148 1.95 11.39 -7.26
N ARG A 149 2.74 10.57 -6.57
CA ARG A 149 2.32 9.27 -6.03
C ARG A 149 1.46 9.37 -4.77
N ILE A 150 1.09 10.57 -4.34
CA ILE A 150 0.26 10.80 -3.17
C ILE A 150 -1.06 11.47 -3.56
N VAL A 151 -2.16 10.93 -3.04
CA VAL A 151 -3.49 11.53 -3.08
C VAL A 151 -4.00 11.61 -1.65
N SER A 152 -4.00 12.81 -1.07
CA SER A 152 -4.61 13.08 0.23
C SER A 152 -6.10 13.31 0.08
N ILE A 153 -6.93 12.71 0.94
CA ILE A 153 -8.41 12.79 0.86
C ILE A 153 -9.04 13.64 1.96
N ASP A 154 -8.20 14.26 2.78
CA ASP A 154 -8.51 15.14 3.92
C ASP A 154 -9.27 16.42 3.52
#